data_AF-A0A3R7PN13-F1
#
_entry.id   AF-A0A3R7PN13-F1
#
_cell.length_a   1.000
_cell.length_b   1.000
_cell.length_c   1.000
_cell.angle_alpha   90.00
_cell.angle_beta   90.00
_cell.angle_gamma   90.00
#
_symmetry.space_group_name_H-M   'P 1'
#
loop_
_entity.id
_entity.type
_entity.pdbx_description
1 polymer ?
#
loop_
_entity_poly.entity_id
_entity_poly.type
_entity_poly.pdbx_seq_one_letter_code
_entity_poly.pdbx_strand_id
1 'polypeptide(L)'
;MRSAASRREEIQKKIELLRQERERERRAFDELASRNAEMTPAEIADAARKKAMEEEPTSLQLGHSTVSVGDYVQTIDDVHTLIMAESGIFLPDPVKQVYLGERGKVVCILPSFQGKSAVELAFADGATKVFLTECLLLGQGSKPKKTLAPPSTHKEAHLDPEDIHVTEFVPPPRPVPLPQPSWSTLNMPSRKANLRLKQSEPTTLATSFPVAAPTNNNNNNNNPRCCQ
;
A
#
# COMPACT_ATOMS: atom_id res chain seq x y z
N MET A 1 -3.14 12.17 19.62
CA MET A 1 -3.95 12.32 18.39
C MET A 1 -3.15 11.77 17.22
N ARG A 2 -3.73 10.96 16.32
CA ARG A 2 -3.04 10.50 15.10
C ARG A 2 -3.19 11.57 14.01
N SER A 3 -2.12 11.92 13.31
CA SER A 3 -2.16 12.86 12.18
C SER A 3 -2.93 12.24 10.99
N ALA A 4 -3.48 13.09 10.11
CA ALA A 4 -4.13 12.60 8.88
C ALA A 4 -3.15 11.83 7.98
N ALA A 5 -1.88 12.28 7.93
CA ALA A 5 -0.80 11.59 7.23
C ALA A 5 -0.56 10.20 7.81
N SER A 6 -0.45 10.08 9.14
CA SER A 6 -0.29 8.79 9.82
C SER A 6 -1.46 7.83 9.54
N ARG A 7 -2.70 8.34 9.52
CA ARG A 7 -3.87 7.50 9.18
C ARG A 7 -3.82 7.03 7.72
N ARG A 8 -3.37 7.88 6.79
CA ARG A 8 -3.23 7.50 5.38
C ARG A 8 -2.13 6.46 5.18
N GLU A 9 -1.01 6.62 5.87
CA GLU A 9 0.08 5.63 5.91
C GLU A 9 -0.43 4.26 6.39
N GLU A 10 -1.18 4.22 7.49
CA GLU A 10 -1.78 2.99 8.03
C GLU A 10 -2.71 2.31 7.02
N ILE A 11 -3.53 3.08 6.30
CA ILE A 11 -4.41 2.56 5.24
C ILE A 11 -3.59 2.00 4.07
N GLN A 12 -2.58 2.75 3.59
CA GLN A 12 -1.72 2.31 2.50
C GLN A 12 -1.00 1.01 2.86
N LYS A 13 -0.47 0.91 4.07
CA LYS A 13 0.14 -0.30 4.62
C LYS A 13 -0.84 -1.47 4.62
N LYS A 14 -2.05 -1.28 5.15
CA LYS A 14 -3.06 -2.33 5.21
C LYS A 14 -3.44 -2.85 3.83
N ILE A 15 -3.60 -1.96 2.85
CA ILE A 15 -3.89 -2.36 1.47
C ILE A 15 -2.74 -3.19 0.90
N GLU A 16 -1.49 -2.78 1.16
CA GLU A 16 -0.32 -3.50 0.66
C GLU A 16 -0.18 -4.90 1.28
N LEU A 17 -0.38 -5.02 2.59
CA LEU A 17 -0.38 -6.32 3.26
C LEU A 17 -1.43 -7.28 2.70
N LEU A 18 -2.64 -6.78 2.44
CA LEU A 18 -3.71 -7.58 1.83
C LEU A 18 -3.37 -8.03 0.40
N ARG A 19 -2.65 -7.20 -0.37
CA ARG A 19 -2.18 -7.60 -1.70
C ARG A 19 -1.16 -8.72 -1.62
N GLN A 20 -0.17 -8.58 -0.72
CA GLN A 20 0.88 -9.57 -0.52
C GLN A 20 0.34 -10.89 0.05
N GLU A 21 -0.64 -10.82 0.95
CA GLU A 21 -1.35 -12.00 1.46
C GLU A 21 -2.07 -12.74 0.32
N ARG A 22 -2.86 -12.02 -0.49
CA ARG A 22 -3.56 -12.63 -1.64
C ARG A 22 -2.60 -13.24 -2.65
N GLU A 23 -1.47 -12.60 -2.92
CA GLU A 23 -0.48 -13.12 -3.85
C GLU A 23 0.14 -14.43 -3.34
N ARG A 24 0.49 -14.49 -2.05
CA ARG A 24 0.98 -15.72 -1.39
C ARG A 24 -0.08 -16.81 -1.40
N GLU A 25 -1.32 -16.48 -1.05
CA GLU A 25 -2.44 -17.42 -1.07
C GLU A 25 -2.65 -18.00 -2.47
N ARG A 26 -2.67 -17.16 -3.50
CA ARG A 26 -2.81 -17.60 -4.88
C ARG A 26 -1.66 -18.52 -5.30
N ARG A 27 -0.41 -18.16 -4.99
CA ARG A 27 0.76 -18.99 -5.30
C ARG A 27 0.68 -20.34 -4.59
N ALA A 28 0.32 -20.34 -3.31
CA ALA A 28 0.14 -21.55 -2.52
C ALA A 28 -0.98 -22.43 -3.07
N PHE A 29 -2.09 -21.82 -3.52
CA PHE A 29 -3.20 -22.52 -4.17
C PHE A 29 -2.75 -23.18 -5.47
N ASP A 30 -2.08 -22.46 -6.35
CA ASP A 30 -1.60 -22.98 -7.64
C ASP A 30 -0.58 -24.13 -7.43
N GLU A 31 0.30 -24.01 -6.42
CA GLU A 31 1.25 -25.07 -6.05
C GLU A 31 0.55 -26.32 -5.47
N LEU A 32 -0.46 -26.15 -4.62
CA LEU A 32 -1.19 -27.26 -4.02
C LEU A 32 -2.09 -27.96 -5.04
N ALA A 33 -2.76 -27.18 -5.90
CA ALA A 33 -3.61 -27.72 -6.98
C ALA A 33 -2.80 -28.49 -8.03
N SER A 34 -1.56 -28.08 -8.30
CA SER A 34 -0.68 -28.81 -9.23
C SER A 34 -0.07 -30.08 -8.66
N ARG A 35 0.04 -30.22 -7.33
CA ARG A 35 0.61 -31.41 -6.68
C ARG A 35 -0.42 -32.42 -6.19
N ASN A 36 -1.62 -31.96 -5.80
CA ASN A 36 -2.61 -32.79 -5.14
C ASN A 36 -3.88 -32.89 -5.99
N ALA A 37 -3.98 -33.94 -6.81
CA ALA A 37 -5.18 -34.21 -7.59
C ALA A 37 -6.38 -34.71 -6.74
N GLU A 38 -6.11 -35.13 -5.50
CA GLU A 38 -7.10 -35.77 -4.63
C GLU A 38 -7.82 -34.79 -3.67
N MET A 39 -7.29 -33.58 -3.48
CA MET A 39 -7.90 -32.60 -2.57
C MET A 39 -9.04 -31.85 -3.27
N THR A 40 -10.09 -31.56 -2.51
CA THR A 40 -11.17 -30.69 -3.00
C THR A 40 -10.68 -29.24 -3.11
N PRO A 41 -11.28 -28.42 -4.00
CA PRO A 41 -10.91 -27.00 -4.11
C PRO A 41 -11.01 -26.23 -2.79
N ALA A 42 -11.94 -26.59 -1.90
CA ALA A 42 -12.11 -25.97 -0.59
C ALA A 42 -10.95 -26.29 0.36
N GLU A 43 -10.54 -27.56 0.41
CA GLU A 43 -9.39 -27.99 1.22
C GLU A 43 -8.08 -27.36 0.73
N ILE A 44 -7.91 -27.25 -0.60
CA ILE A 44 -6.77 -26.56 -1.20
C ILE A 44 -6.77 -25.09 -0.80
N ALA A 45 -7.92 -24.41 -0.84
CA ALA A 45 -8.02 -23.01 -0.45
C ALA A 45 -7.69 -22.78 1.02
N ASP A 46 -8.17 -23.64 1.92
CA ASP A 46 -7.88 -23.52 3.36
C ASP A 46 -6.41 -23.82 3.66
N ALA A 47 -5.83 -24.84 3.03
CA ALA A 47 -4.41 -25.13 3.13
C ALA A 47 -3.55 -24.00 2.55
N ALA A 48 -3.96 -23.40 1.42
CA ALA A 48 -3.28 -22.28 0.79
C ALA A 48 -3.29 -21.04 1.70
N ARG A 49 -4.42 -20.74 2.35
CA ARG A 49 -4.53 -19.64 3.34
C ARG A 49 -3.57 -19.84 4.50
N LYS A 50 -3.54 -21.06 5.05
CA LYS A 50 -2.65 -21.38 6.18
C LYS A 50 -1.19 -21.25 5.79
N LYS A 51 -0.81 -21.81 4.63
CA LYS A 51 0.54 -21.71 4.09
C LYS A 51 0.93 -20.26 3.81
N ALA A 52 0.02 -19.46 3.26
CA ALA A 52 0.26 -18.05 3.00
C ALA A 52 0.62 -17.32 4.29
N MET A 53 -0.13 -17.50 5.39
CA MET A 53 0.17 -16.89 6.68
C MET A 53 1.55 -17.28 7.23
N GLU A 54 1.97 -18.53 7.05
CA GLU A 54 3.28 -19.02 7.48
C GLU A 54 4.45 -18.45 6.65
N GLU A 55 4.22 -18.11 5.36
CA GLU A 55 5.20 -17.56 4.42
C GLU A 55 5.30 -16.02 4.49
N GLU A 56 5.00 -15.39 5.63
CA GLU A 56 5.14 -13.93 5.76
C GLU A 56 6.62 -13.48 5.62
N PRO A 57 6.91 -12.38 4.91
CA PRO A 57 8.29 -11.89 4.76
C PRO A 57 8.91 -11.54 6.11
N THR A 58 9.90 -12.34 6.52
CA THR A 58 10.63 -12.14 7.78
C THR A 58 12.00 -11.50 7.58
N SER A 59 12.51 -11.46 6.34
CA SER A 59 13.77 -10.80 6.01
C SER A 59 13.74 -10.15 4.62
N LEU A 60 14.63 -9.19 4.42
CA LEU A 60 14.82 -8.44 3.19
C LEU A 60 16.31 -8.28 2.92
N GLN A 61 16.75 -8.68 1.72
CA GLN A 61 18.13 -8.47 1.27
C GLN A 61 18.25 -7.13 0.55
N LEU A 62 19.22 -6.32 0.97
CA LEU A 62 19.47 -4.97 0.49
C LEU A 62 20.96 -4.84 0.16
N GLY A 63 21.30 -5.09 -1.11
CA GLY A 63 22.69 -5.16 -1.55
C GLY A 63 23.48 -6.23 -0.80
N HIS A 64 24.41 -5.80 0.07
CA HIS A 64 25.23 -6.69 0.90
C HIS A 64 24.74 -6.86 2.33
N SER A 65 23.61 -6.24 2.69
CA SER A 65 23.02 -6.31 4.03
C SER A 65 21.72 -7.09 4.00
N THR A 66 21.41 -7.80 5.09
CA THR A 66 20.10 -8.42 5.30
C THR A 66 19.46 -7.80 6.54
N VAL A 67 18.20 -7.40 6.41
CA VAL A 67 17.40 -6.86 7.51
C VAL A 67 16.29 -7.85 7.81
N SER A 68 16.12 -8.21 9.07
CA SER A 68 15.11 -9.17 9.51
C SER A 68 14.15 -8.56 10.53
N VAL A 69 12.95 -9.11 10.62
CA VAL A 69 12.01 -8.77 11.69
C VAL A 69 12.66 -9.06 13.03
N GLY A 70 12.65 -8.07 13.92
CA GLY A 70 13.34 -8.12 15.21
C GLY A 70 14.65 -7.35 15.26
N ASP A 71 15.26 -7.02 14.12
CA ASP A 71 16.51 -6.27 14.07
C ASP A 71 16.31 -4.81 14.48
N TYR A 72 17.37 -4.19 15.01
CA TYR A 72 17.40 -2.75 15.30
C TYR A 72 18.20 -2.01 14.24
N VAL A 73 17.50 -1.21 13.44
CA VAL A 73 18.07 -0.36 12.39
C VAL A 73 17.99 1.12 12.80
N GLN A 74 18.86 1.94 12.24
CA GLN A 74 18.88 3.38 12.49
C GLN A 74 18.36 4.11 11.25
N THR A 75 17.51 5.12 11.46
CA THR A 75 17.09 6.04 10.39
C THR A 75 18.21 7.04 10.11
N ILE A 76 18.31 7.51 8.87
CA ILE A 76 19.25 8.57 8.50
C ILE A 76 18.79 9.88 9.15
N ASP A 77 19.68 10.60 9.82
CA ASP A 77 19.42 11.93 10.39
C ASP A 77 19.50 13.02 9.31
N ASP A 78 18.63 12.92 8.29
CA ASP A 78 18.52 13.92 7.22
C ASP A 78 17.10 13.99 6.68
N VAL A 79 16.48 15.16 6.87
CA VAL A 79 15.12 15.46 6.40
C VAL A 79 15.07 15.52 4.87
N HIS A 80 16.14 15.96 4.19
CA HIS A 80 16.17 16.02 2.73
C HIS A 80 16.11 14.62 2.12
N THR A 81 16.94 13.70 2.64
CA THR A 81 16.90 12.29 2.26
C THR A 81 15.50 11.69 2.45
N LEU A 82 14.85 11.94 3.60
CA LEU A 82 13.48 11.49 3.85
C LEU A 82 12.50 12.01 2.78
N ILE A 83 12.51 13.31 2.51
CA ILE A 83 11.60 13.95 1.55
C ILE A 83 11.82 13.40 0.15
N MET A 84 13.08 13.24 -0.27
CA MET A 84 13.41 12.74 -1.61
C MET A 84 13.00 11.29 -1.79
N ALA A 85 13.32 10.41 -0.83
CA ALA A 85 13.00 9.00 -0.90
C ALA A 85 11.48 8.76 -0.94
N GLU A 86 10.73 9.51 -0.12
CA GLU A 86 9.29 9.32 0.10
C GLU A 86 8.39 10.15 -0.82
N SER A 87 8.98 11.01 -1.66
CA SER A 87 8.24 11.89 -2.56
C SER A 87 7.28 11.06 -3.43
N GLY A 88 6.00 11.44 -3.42
CA GLY A 88 4.94 10.76 -4.17
C GLY A 88 4.40 9.46 -3.55
N ILE A 89 5.03 8.91 -2.50
CA ILE A 89 4.62 7.66 -1.84
C ILE A 89 3.84 7.96 -0.56
N PHE A 90 4.45 8.75 0.33
CA PHE A 90 3.86 9.18 1.59
C PHE A 90 3.41 10.64 1.54
N LEU A 91 2.43 10.99 2.37
CA LEU A 91 2.18 12.41 2.66
C LEU A 91 3.29 12.87 3.62
N PRO A 92 3.82 14.09 3.45
CA PRO A 92 4.73 14.67 4.41
C PRO A 92 4.11 14.66 5.81
N ASP A 93 4.76 13.96 6.75
CA ASP A 93 4.35 13.88 8.14
C ASP A 93 5.45 14.50 9.02
N PRO A 94 5.24 15.70 9.61
CA PRO A 94 6.25 16.33 10.46
C PRO A 94 6.55 15.47 11.70
N VAL A 95 5.62 14.62 12.14
CA VAL A 95 5.84 13.71 13.27
C VAL A 95 6.88 12.64 12.92
N LYS A 96 6.96 12.23 11.65
CA LYS A 96 7.93 11.25 11.17
C LYS A 96 9.36 11.78 11.23
N GLN A 97 9.55 13.09 11.08
CA GLN A 97 10.85 13.75 11.13
C GLN A 97 11.50 13.65 12.53
N VAL A 98 10.69 13.54 13.59
CA VAL A 98 11.17 13.38 14.98
C VAL A 98 11.94 12.06 15.16
N TYR A 99 11.70 11.08 14.29
CA TYR A 99 12.34 9.76 14.36
C TYR A 99 13.54 9.63 13.42
N LEU A 100 14.03 10.73 12.82
CA LEU A 100 15.28 10.72 12.05
C LEU A 100 16.47 10.65 13.00
N GLY A 101 17.50 9.87 12.64
CA GLY A 101 18.64 9.56 13.51
C GLY A 101 18.37 8.53 14.61
N GLU A 102 17.11 8.21 14.89
CA GLU A 102 16.70 7.28 15.93
C GLU A 102 16.85 5.81 15.53
N ARG A 103 16.99 4.94 16.54
CA ARG A 103 16.98 3.48 16.35
C ARG A 103 15.58 2.93 16.56
N GLY A 104 15.11 2.16 15.57
CA GLY A 104 13.84 1.47 15.61
C GLY A 104 14.01 -0.04 15.47
N LYS A 105 13.13 -0.81 16.12
CA LYS A 105 13.03 -2.25 15.93
C LYS A 105 12.16 -2.54 14.71
N VAL A 106 12.65 -3.35 13.78
CA VAL A 106 11.87 -3.81 12.61
C VAL A 106 10.77 -4.74 13.11
N VAL A 107 9.52 -4.38 12.83
CA VAL A 107 8.33 -5.17 13.22
C VAL A 107 7.59 -5.76 12.03
N CYS A 108 7.75 -5.18 10.84
CA CYS A 108 7.15 -5.68 9.61
C CYS A 108 8.05 -5.32 8.43
N ILE A 109 8.14 -6.24 7.46
CA ILE A 109 8.87 -6.04 6.22
C ILE A 109 7.88 -5.98 5.07
N LEU A 110 8.03 -4.95 4.23
CA LEU A 110 7.20 -4.71 3.06
C LEU A 110 8.12 -4.74 1.83
N PRO A 111 8.27 -5.90 1.15
CA PRO A 111 9.22 -6.04 0.05
C PRO A 111 8.97 -5.08 -1.12
N SER A 112 7.70 -4.73 -1.38
CA SER A 112 7.27 -3.91 -2.52
C SER A 112 6.17 -2.90 -2.17
N PHE A 113 6.37 -2.08 -1.14
CA PHE A 113 5.48 -0.98 -0.81
C PHE A 113 5.50 0.12 -1.90
N GLN A 114 4.45 0.18 -2.73
CA GLN A 114 4.35 1.10 -3.88
C GLN A 114 5.55 0.99 -4.85
N GLY A 115 6.09 -0.23 -5.02
CA GLY A 115 7.23 -0.50 -5.90
C GLY A 115 8.60 -0.27 -5.27
N LYS A 116 8.68 0.13 -4.00
CA LYS A 116 9.92 0.24 -3.23
C LYS A 116 9.88 -0.67 -2.00
N SER A 117 11.04 -1.11 -1.53
CA SER A 117 11.10 -1.84 -0.27
C SER A 117 11.00 -0.90 0.92
N ALA A 118 10.24 -1.32 1.92
CA ALA A 118 9.99 -0.57 3.13
C ALA A 118 9.98 -1.48 4.36
N VAL A 119 10.19 -0.90 5.52
CA VAL A 119 10.07 -1.59 6.81
C VAL A 119 9.27 -0.73 7.76
N GLU A 120 8.47 -1.38 8.60
CA GLU A 120 7.87 -0.73 9.74
C GLU A 120 8.80 -0.83 10.94
N LEU A 121 9.06 0.31 11.57
CA LEU A 121 9.87 0.44 12.75
C LEU A 121 9.00 0.76 13.96
N ALA A 122 9.26 0.09 15.07
CA ALA A 122 8.77 0.46 16.39
C ALA A 122 9.89 1.17 17.17
N PHE A 123 9.60 2.37 17.65
CA PHE A 123 10.52 3.20 18.42
C PHE A 123 10.33 3.02 19.93
N ALA A 124 11.26 3.56 20.73
CA ALA A 124 11.28 3.39 22.18
C ALA A 124 10.05 4.00 22.89
N ASP A 125 9.42 5.01 22.28
CA ASP A 125 8.18 5.63 22.74
C ASP A 125 6.92 4.81 22.39
N GLY A 126 7.09 3.66 21.73
CA GLY A 126 6.00 2.80 21.27
C GLY A 126 5.36 3.25 19.96
N ALA A 127 5.84 4.34 19.33
CA ALA A 127 5.34 4.75 18.04
C ALA A 127 5.82 3.80 16.94
N THR A 128 4.96 3.55 15.96
CA THR A 128 5.34 2.86 14.72
C THR A 128 5.27 3.79 13.52
N LYS A 129 6.22 3.62 12.59
CA LYS A 129 6.31 4.34 11.31
C LYS A 129 6.89 3.42 10.24
N VAL A 130 6.40 3.56 9.01
CA VAL A 130 6.94 2.87 7.85
C VAL A 130 8.00 3.74 7.18
N PHE A 131 9.23 3.25 7.06
CA PHE A 131 10.31 3.91 6.33
C PHE A 131 10.68 3.11 5.09
N LEU A 132 10.97 3.82 3.99
CA LEU A 132 11.64 3.20 2.85
C LEU A 132 13.06 2.82 3.25
N THR A 133 13.59 1.75 2.66
CA THR A 133 14.93 1.27 2.98
C THR A 133 16.04 2.27 2.63
N GLU A 134 15.77 3.17 1.68
CA GLU A 134 16.62 4.32 1.32
C GLU A 134 16.85 5.29 2.49
N CYS A 135 15.93 5.34 3.46
CA CYS A 135 15.99 6.21 4.64
C CYS A 135 16.73 5.56 5.82
N LEU A 136 17.34 4.40 5.65
CA LEU A 136 17.94 3.61 6.73
C LEU A 136 19.45 3.48 6.55
N LEU A 137 20.17 3.52 7.67
CA LEU A 137 21.59 3.19 7.71
C LEU A 137 21.77 1.67 7.76
N LEU A 138 22.14 1.10 6.62
CA LEU A 138 22.31 -0.33 6.41
C LEU A 138 23.79 -0.66 6.11
N GLY A 139 24.42 -1.43 7.00
CA GLY A 139 25.83 -1.84 6.87
C GLY A 139 26.83 -0.95 7.64
N GLN A 140 27.85 -1.60 8.21
CA GLN A 140 28.88 -1.07 9.14
C GLN A 140 28.34 -0.39 10.42
N GLY A 141 28.00 -1.19 11.44
CA GLY A 141 28.01 -0.69 12.82
C GLY A 141 26.76 -0.93 13.68
N SER A 142 25.83 -1.81 13.31
CA SER A 142 24.67 -2.12 14.18
C SER A 142 25.02 -2.93 15.45
N LYS A 143 26.31 -3.24 15.69
CA LYS A 143 26.76 -3.74 16.99
C LYS A 143 26.65 -2.61 18.01
N PRO A 144 25.98 -2.82 19.16
CA PRO A 144 25.77 -1.78 20.15
C PRO A 144 27.12 -1.36 20.77
N LYS A 145 27.72 -0.28 20.27
CA LYS A 145 28.62 0.51 21.10
C LYS A 145 27.73 1.22 22.11
N LYS A 146 27.78 0.77 23.37
CA LYS A 146 27.34 1.56 24.53
C LYS A 146 28.20 2.82 24.57
N THR A 147 27.86 3.81 23.76
CA THR A 147 28.47 5.13 23.84
C THR A 147 27.60 5.93 24.79
N LEU A 148 28.10 6.09 26.02
CA LEU A 148 27.61 7.13 26.93
C LEU A 148 27.56 8.43 26.15
N ALA A 149 26.42 9.12 26.22
CA ALA A 149 26.29 10.48 25.71
C ALA A 149 27.41 11.36 26.31
N PRO A 150 28.15 12.13 25.51
CA PRO A 150 29.01 13.16 26.06
C PRO A 150 28.13 14.29 26.63
N PRO A 151 28.49 14.89 27.78
CA PRO A 151 27.74 16.00 28.34
C PRO A 151 27.82 17.19 27.38
N SER A 152 26.67 17.75 26.99
CA SER A 152 26.61 19.01 26.27
C SER A 152 27.08 20.14 27.19
N THR A 153 28.32 20.58 27.01
CA THR A 153 28.79 21.84 27.59
C THR A 153 28.11 22.99 26.85
N HIS A 154 26.98 23.45 27.38
CA HIS A 154 26.44 24.76 27.04
C HIS A 154 27.44 25.82 27.53
N LYS A 155 28.15 26.47 26.60
CA LYS A 155 28.77 27.76 26.86
C LYS A 155 27.66 28.81 26.75
N GLU A 156 27.21 29.28 27.90
CA GLU A 156 26.42 30.49 28.06
C GLU A 156 27.29 31.68 27.61
N ALA A 157 27.03 32.20 26.41
CA ALA A 157 27.50 33.51 26.01
C ALA A 157 26.46 34.53 26.50
N HIS A 158 26.73 35.12 27.66
CA HIS A 158 26.01 36.26 28.20
C HIS A 158 26.24 37.46 27.27
N LEU A 159 25.28 37.76 26.39
CA LEU A 159 25.22 39.00 25.64
C LEU A 159 24.35 40.01 26.39
N ASP A 160 24.96 41.16 26.67
CA ASP A 160 24.46 42.34 27.35
C ASP A 160 23.23 42.94 26.61
N PRO A 161 22.13 43.31 27.28
CA PRO A 161 20.86 43.66 26.63
C PRO A 161 20.65 45.18 26.47
N GLU A 162 21.65 45.94 26.02
CA GLU A 162 21.51 47.39 25.82
C GLU A 162 22.27 47.85 24.56
N ASP A 163 21.81 47.45 23.36
CA ASP A 163 21.91 48.29 22.15
C ASP A 163 21.24 47.63 20.92
N ILE A 164 19.90 47.57 20.90
CA ILE A 164 19.16 47.30 19.65
C ILE A 164 18.18 48.44 19.44
N HIS A 165 18.61 49.43 18.67
CA HIS A 165 17.74 50.45 18.12
C HIS A 165 16.62 49.77 17.33
N VAL A 166 15.39 49.89 17.83
CA VAL A 166 14.18 49.46 17.15
C VAL A 166 13.97 50.38 15.95
N THR A 167 14.38 49.94 14.77
CA THR A 167 13.86 50.51 13.52
C THR A 167 12.38 50.17 13.45
N GLU A 168 11.54 51.21 13.47
CA GLU A 168 10.09 51.15 13.38
C GLU A 168 9.66 50.28 12.18
N PHE A 169 9.12 49.11 12.48
CA PHE A 169 8.62 48.18 11.47
C PHE A 169 7.31 48.73 10.90
N VAL A 170 7.39 49.34 9.72
CA VAL A 170 6.22 49.71 8.92
C VAL A 170 5.73 48.45 8.19
N PRO A 171 4.54 47.91 8.51
CA PRO A 171 4.03 46.74 7.81
C PRO A 171 3.70 47.11 6.35
N PRO A 172 4.05 46.25 5.37
CA PRO A 172 3.71 46.51 3.98
C PRO A 172 2.18 46.58 3.80
N PRO A 173 1.67 47.46 2.91
CA PRO A 173 0.24 47.58 2.66
C PRO A 173 -0.32 46.26 2.13
N ARG A 174 -1.52 45.91 2.59
CA ARG A 174 -2.19 44.65 2.25
C ARG A 174 -2.33 44.51 0.73
N PRO A 175 -1.98 43.35 0.15
CA PRO A 175 -2.21 43.12 -1.27
C PRO A 175 -3.72 43.18 -1.56
N VAL A 176 -4.07 43.95 -2.60
CA VAL A 176 -5.43 44.03 -3.11
C VAL A 176 -5.87 42.62 -3.55
N PRO A 177 -7.04 42.13 -3.11
CA PRO A 177 -7.53 40.82 -3.52
C PRO A 177 -7.69 40.78 -5.04
N LEU A 178 -7.05 39.81 -5.68
CA LEU A 178 -7.32 39.51 -7.08
C LEU A 178 -8.79 39.06 -7.23
N PRO A 179 -9.46 39.43 -8.33
CA PRO A 179 -10.83 39.02 -8.57
C PRO A 179 -10.93 37.49 -8.55
N GLN A 180 -11.71 36.96 -7.61
CA GLN A 180 -11.94 35.53 -7.51
C GLN A 180 -12.84 35.07 -8.66
N PRO A 181 -12.55 33.93 -9.30
CA PRO A 181 -13.43 33.36 -10.30
C PRO A 181 -14.77 33.00 -9.65
N SER A 182 -15.85 33.52 -10.20
CA SER A 182 -17.22 33.19 -9.82
C SER A 182 -17.69 31.95 -10.56
N TRP A 183 -18.72 31.27 -10.05
CA TRP A 183 -19.38 30.17 -10.78
C TRP A 183 -19.87 30.57 -12.19
N SER A 184 -20.06 31.86 -12.44
CA SER A 184 -20.41 32.41 -13.76
C SER A 184 -19.25 32.48 -14.77
N THR A 185 -17.99 32.26 -14.36
CA THR A 185 -16.84 32.17 -15.30
C THR A 185 -16.57 30.74 -15.78
N LEU A 186 -17.28 29.74 -15.26
CA LEU A 186 -17.17 28.35 -15.71
C LEU A 186 -18.01 28.13 -16.97
N ASN A 187 -17.36 28.17 -18.12
CA ASN A 187 -17.98 27.80 -19.40
C ASN A 187 -18.11 26.26 -19.45
N MET A 188 -19.27 25.73 -19.09
CA MET A 188 -19.55 24.30 -19.25
C MET A 188 -19.68 23.98 -20.75
N PRO A 189 -18.88 23.06 -21.30
CA PRO A 189 -19.04 22.65 -22.69
C PRO A 189 -20.44 22.03 -22.88
N SER A 190 -21.28 22.75 -23.63
CA SER A 190 -22.64 22.33 -23.97
C SER A 190 -22.59 21.01 -24.75
N ARG A 191 -23.09 19.93 -24.12
CA ARG A 191 -23.33 18.67 -24.83
C ARG A 191 -24.51 18.89 -25.76
N LYS A 192 -24.23 18.95 -27.07
CA LYS A 192 -25.28 18.89 -28.10
C LYS A 192 -26.08 17.59 -27.90
N ALA A 193 -27.36 17.74 -27.55
CA ALA A 193 -28.29 16.63 -27.50
C ALA A 193 -28.62 16.20 -28.94
N ASN A 194 -28.02 15.10 -29.40
CA ASN A 194 -28.49 14.43 -30.60
C ASN A 194 -29.80 13.70 -30.24
N LEU A 195 -30.90 14.40 -30.48
CA LEU A 195 -32.24 13.83 -30.60
C LEU A 195 -32.26 12.77 -31.70
N ARG A 196 -32.39 11.49 -31.33
CA ARG A 196 -33.22 10.50 -32.03
C ARG A 196 -33.71 9.44 -31.05
N LEU A 197 -34.67 9.83 -30.22
CA LEU A 197 -35.66 8.88 -29.70
C LEU A 197 -36.64 8.60 -30.85
N LYS A 198 -36.71 7.35 -31.31
CA LYS A 198 -37.91 6.81 -31.93
C LYS A 198 -38.55 5.84 -30.93
N GLN A 199 -39.56 6.31 -30.21
CA GLN A 199 -40.71 5.48 -29.80
C GLN A 199 -41.53 5.25 -31.09
N SER A 200 -42.24 4.16 -31.37
CA SER A 200 -42.92 3.10 -30.60
C SER A 200 -43.03 1.87 -31.52
N GLU A 201 -43.21 0.63 -31.04
CA GLU A 201 -44.52 0.04 -30.75
C GLU A 201 -44.39 -1.24 -29.87
N PRO A 202 -45.43 -1.59 -29.09
CA PRO A 202 -45.49 -2.81 -28.31
C PRO A 202 -46.07 -3.96 -29.15
N THR A 203 -45.33 -5.05 -29.31
CA THR A 203 -45.86 -6.29 -29.91
C THR A 203 -45.85 -7.41 -28.87
N THR A 204 -47.03 -7.61 -28.31
CA THR A 204 -47.70 -8.88 -27.96
C THR A 204 -46.82 -10.10 -27.71
N LEU A 205 -46.83 -10.58 -26.46
CA LEU A 205 -46.42 -11.92 -26.07
C LEU A 205 -47.28 -12.97 -26.80
N ALA A 206 -46.65 -13.70 -27.72
CA ALA A 206 -47.12 -15.00 -28.18
C ALA A 206 -45.90 -15.91 -28.36
N THR A 207 -45.45 -16.51 -27.25
CA THR A 207 -44.47 -17.60 -27.27
C THR A 207 -45.20 -18.85 -27.76
N SER A 208 -45.28 -19.02 -29.08
CA SER A 208 -45.61 -20.31 -29.69
C SER A 208 -44.39 -21.21 -29.58
N PHE A 209 -44.54 -22.31 -28.85
CA PHE A 209 -43.59 -23.43 -28.87
C PHE A 209 -43.82 -24.26 -30.13
N PRO A 210 -42.81 -24.48 -30.99
CA PRO A 210 -42.82 -25.63 -31.86
C PRO A 210 -42.31 -26.85 -31.09
N VAL A 211 -43.24 -27.76 -30.82
CA VAL A 211 -42.98 -29.17 -30.48
C VAL A 211 -42.21 -29.78 -31.65
N ALA A 212 -40.99 -30.26 -31.38
CA ALA A 212 -40.29 -31.19 -32.24
C ALA A 212 -39.92 -32.42 -31.40
N ALA A 213 -40.79 -33.43 -31.45
CA ALA A 213 -40.40 -34.81 -31.19
C ALA A 213 -39.65 -35.33 -32.41
N PRO A 214 -38.62 -36.17 -32.20
CA PRO A 214 -38.61 -37.43 -32.92
C PRO A 214 -38.38 -38.61 -31.97
N THR A 215 -39.42 -39.44 -31.91
CA THR A 215 -39.36 -40.90 -32.02
C THR A 215 -38.04 -41.58 -31.63
N ASN A 216 -38.05 -42.05 -30.38
CA ASN A 216 -37.33 -43.22 -29.93
C ASN A 216 -37.71 -44.42 -30.81
N ASN A 217 -36.77 -45.00 -31.56
CA ASN A 217 -36.94 -46.32 -32.15
C ASN A 217 -35.70 -47.16 -31.81
N ASN A 218 -35.82 -47.85 -30.68
CA ASN A 218 -35.09 -49.07 -30.40
C ASN A 218 -35.27 -50.02 -31.59
N ASN A 219 -34.20 -50.38 -32.26
CA ASN A 219 -34.17 -51.67 -32.96
C ASN A 219 -32.92 -52.42 -32.53
N ASN A 220 -33.21 -53.49 -31.79
CA ASN A 220 -32.27 -54.47 -31.26
C ASN A 220 -31.45 -55.12 -32.37
N ASN A 221 -30.17 -55.31 -32.06
CA ASN A 221 -29.27 -56.18 -32.80
C ASN A 221 -29.83 -57.61 -32.90
N ASN A 222 -29.90 -58.11 -34.13
CA ASN A 222 -29.95 -59.52 -34.46
C ASN A 222 -28.68 -60.22 -33.96
N ASN A 223 -28.80 -61.34 -33.24
CA ASN A 223 -28.29 -62.63 -33.72
C ASN A 223 -28.73 -63.80 -32.81
N PRO A 224 -29.45 -64.79 -33.34
CA PRO A 224 -29.25 -66.18 -32.95
C PRO A 224 -28.81 -67.03 -34.15
N ARG A 225 -27.63 -67.62 -33.99
CA ARG A 225 -27.29 -69.03 -34.26
C ARG A 225 -27.87 -69.74 -35.50
N CYS A 226 -26.90 -70.23 -36.29
CA CYS A 226 -26.70 -71.63 -36.68
C CYS A 226 -27.52 -72.30 -37.82
N CYS A 227 -26.74 -73.06 -38.60
CA CYS A 227 -27.01 -74.38 -39.18
C CYS A 227 -27.44 -74.48 -40.65
N GLN A 228 -26.59 -75.26 -41.34
CA GLN A 228 -26.74 -76.04 -42.58
C GLN A 228 -26.63 -75.32 -43.91
#